data_AF-A0A317HQ76-F1
#
_entry.id   AF-A0A317HQ76-F1
#
_cell.length_a   1.000
_cell.length_b   1.000
_cell.length_c   1.000
_cell.angle_alpha   90.00
_cell.angle_beta   90.00
_cell.angle_gamma   90.00
#
_symmetry.space_group_name_H-M   'P 1'
#
loop_
_entity.id
_entity.type
_entity.pdbx_description
1 polymer ?
#
loop_
_entity_poly.entity_id
_entity_poly.type
_entity_poly.pdbx_seq_one_letter_code
_entity_poly.pdbx_strand_id
1 'polypeptide(L)'
;MDRAGERSPWPWSTVRRVLATGGVMIAIAGKLLAHDPSATITWNREVSRIVYERCASCHHPGGTSFSLMTYQDAQPRAAAIKASVLSRRMPPWGAVKGFGDFRDDKSLTQEQISLVTAWVEGGAPRGNNPNALPPAPKFGEPRREEIPTSGLAVSGDLTIDRPITVDGLWPEHVPPGASMQIVAAWQNGRVEPLLWLYEYNDSYRHPFRFRRAIEIPAGTTIRGVPRDAKIVLMTADDNSWFSRLRALFRKTG
;
A
#
# COMPACT_ATOMS: atom_id res chain seq x y z
N MET A 1 67.65 -65.62 -32.56
CA MET A 1 67.59 -64.14 -32.45
C MET A 1 66.14 -63.78 -32.22
N ASP A 2 65.83 -63.58 -30.95
CA ASP A 2 64.48 -63.48 -30.40
C ASP A 2 63.81 -62.15 -30.76
N ARG A 3 62.53 -62.22 -31.15
CA ARG A 3 61.62 -61.07 -31.05
C ARG A 3 60.68 -61.30 -29.88
N ALA A 4 60.82 -60.43 -28.87
CA ALA A 4 59.90 -60.29 -27.77
C ALA A 4 58.50 -59.88 -28.27
N GLY A 5 57.47 -60.58 -27.80
CA GLY A 5 56.07 -60.20 -27.97
C GLY A 5 55.44 -59.99 -26.59
N GLU A 6 55.19 -58.73 -26.25
CA GLU A 6 54.37 -58.30 -25.12
C GLU A 6 52.92 -58.81 -25.27
N ARG A 7 52.32 -59.28 -24.17
CA ARG A 7 50.87 -59.38 -24.02
C ARG A 7 50.46 -58.79 -22.67
N SER A 8 49.68 -57.72 -22.71
CA SER A 8 49.02 -57.11 -21.55
C SER A 8 47.78 -57.93 -21.14
N PRO A 9 47.43 -58.01 -19.84
CA PRO A 9 46.50 -59.03 -19.35
C PRO A 9 45.13 -58.47 -18.93
N TRP A 10 44.42 -57.71 -19.77
CA TRP A 10 43.08 -57.22 -19.40
C TRP A 10 42.06 -57.39 -20.52
N PRO A 11 41.00 -58.21 -20.33
CA PRO A 11 39.93 -58.38 -21.31
C PRO A 11 39.02 -57.15 -21.35
N TRP A 12 38.68 -56.72 -22.56
CA TRP A 12 37.86 -55.54 -22.87
C TRP A 12 36.39 -55.58 -22.39
N SER A 13 36.01 -56.56 -21.57
CA SER A 13 34.64 -56.72 -21.06
C SER A 13 34.31 -55.86 -19.84
N THR A 14 35.32 -55.27 -19.17
CA THR A 14 35.10 -54.48 -17.93
C THR A 14 34.84 -52.99 -18.20
N VAL A 15 35.16 -52.47 -19.40
CA VAL A 15 35.00 -51.02 -19.71
C VAL A 15 33.54 -50.65 -20.05
N ARG A 16 32.66 -51.62 -20.34
CA ARG A 16 31.29 -51.34 -20.81
C ARG A 16 30.20 -51.36 -19.72
N ARG A 17 30.55 -51.41 -18.44
CA ARG A 17 29.58 -51.43 -17.31
C ARG A 17 29.74 -50.31 -16.28
N VAL A 18 30.69 -49.39 -16.45
CA VAL A 18 30.86 -48.24 -15.54
C VAL A 18 30.08 -46.99 -15.99
N LEU A 19 29.55 -46.97 -17.22
CA LEU A 19 28.84 -45.79 -17.77
C LEU A 19 27.30 -45.84 -17.65
N ALA A 20 26.72 -46.86 -17.00
CA ALA A 20 25.26 -47.04 -16.95
C ALA A 20 24.60 -46.70 -15.59
N THR A 21 25.36 -46.49 -14.52
CA THR A 21 24.81 -46.14 -13.20
C THR A 21 25.11 -44.70 -12.74
N GLY A 22 26.07 -44.01 -13.35
CA GLY A 22 26.33 -42.58 -13.08
C GLY A 22 25.36 -41.61 -13.79
N GLY A 23 24.75 -42.05 -14.91
CA GLY A 23 23.88 -41.18 -15.72
C GLY A 23 22.45 -41.02 -15.19
N VAL A 24 21.98 -41.92 -14.31
CA VAL A 24 20.58 -41.92 -13.85
C VAL A 24 20.35 -40.99 -12.65
N MET A 25 21.39 -40.64 -11.88
CA MET A 25 21.26 -39.72 -10.74
C MET A 25 21.40 -38.23 -11.11
N ILE A 26 21.93 -37.90 -12.30
CA ILE A 26 22.01 -36.51 -12.77
C ILE A 26 20.68 -36.05 -13.42
N ALA A 27 19.85 -36.98 -13.88
CA ALA A 27 18.58 -36.65 -14.54
C ALA A 27 17.45 -36.23 -13.58
N ILE A 28 17.58 -36.48 -12.26
CA ILE A 28 16.54 -36.13 -11.27
C ILE A 28 16.79 -34.76 -10.61
N ALA A 29 18.03 -34.25 -10.62
CA ALA A 29 18.34 -32.96 -10.03
C ALA A 29 17.85 -31.75 -10.87
N GLY A 30 17.62 -31.94 -12.17
CA GLY A 30 17.23 -30.86 -13.09
C GLY A 30 15.76 -30.41 -13.04
N LYS A 31 14.90 -31.10 -12.27
CA LYS A 31 13.45 -30.80 -12.23
C LYS A 31 12.96 -30.08 -10.97
N LEU A 32 13.86 -29.68 -10.06
CA LEU A 32 13.49 -28.94 -8.84
C LEU A 32 13.62 -27.41 -8.95
N LEU A 33 13.95 -26.89 -10.15
CA LEU A 33 13.90 -25.46 -10.47
C LEU A 33 12.85 -25.17 -11.55
N ALA A 34 11.72 -25.87 -11.52
CA ALA A 34 10.52 -25.37 -12.18
C ALA A 34 9.71 -24.60 -11.12
N HIS A 35 10.17 -23.38 -10.79
CA HIS A 35 9.19 -22.39 -10.36
C HIS A 35 8.30 -22.22 -11.57
N ASP A 36 7.05 -22.65 -11.44
CA ASP A 36 6.00 -22.46 -12.44
C ASP A 36 6.13 -21.02 -12.99
N PRO A 37 6.20 -20.77 -14.30
CA PRO A 37 6.08 -19.42 -14.86
C PRO A 37 4.63 -18.95 -14.70
N SER A 38 4.16 -18.92 -13.46
CA SER A 38 2.98 -18.23 -13.00
C SER A 38 3.19 -16.76 -13.35
N ALA A 39 2.69 -16.37 -14.53
CA ALA A 39 2.56 -15.02 -15.05
C ALA A 39 3.59 -14.02 -14.48
N THR A 40 4.74 -13.87 -15.15
CA THR A 40 5.70 -12.80 -14.84
C THR A 40 4.95 -11.49 -14.64
N ILE A 41 5.09 -10.86 -13.46
CA ILE A 41 4.47 -9.57 -13.16
C ILE A 41 5.03 -8.54 -14.14
N THR A 42 4.17 -7.79 -14.81
CA THR A 42 4.57 -6.81 -15.83
C THR A 42 3.99 -5.43 -15.55
N TRP A 43 4.60 -4.42 -16.18
CA TRP A 43 4.06 -3.07 -16.19
C TRP A 43 2.64 -3.03 -16.79
N ASN A 44 2.47 -3.57 -18.00
CA ASN A 44 1.20 -3.46 -18.72
C ASN A 44 0.05 -4.13 -17.96
N ARG A 45 0.28 -5.24 -17.26
CA ARG A 45 -0.80 -6.02 -16.63
C ARG A 45 -1.02 -5.72 -15.14
N GLU A 46 0.01 -5.57 -14.32
CA GLU A 46 -0.18 -5.39 -12.88
C GLU A 46 0.20 -3.97 -12.43
N VAL A 47 1.43 -3.54 -12.68
CA VAL A 47 1.99 -2.36 -12.01
C VAL A 47 1.36 -1.05 -12.50
N SER A 48 1.06 -0.92 -13.79
CA SER A 48 0.39 0.28 -14.32
C SER A 48 -0.94 0.57 -13.64
N ARG A 49 -1.73 -0.45 -13.30
CA ARG A 49 -3.00 -0.30 -12.57
C ARG A 49 -2.78 0.29 -11.19
N ILE A 50 -1.80 -0.26 -10.45
CA ILE A 50 -1.42 0.25 -9.12
C ILE A 50 -0.91 1.69 -9.22
N VAL A 51 -0.04 2.00 -10.18
CA VAL A 51 0.48 3.36 -10.38
C VAL A 51 -0.65 4.33 -10.70
N TYR A 52 -1.56 3.96 -11.60
CA TYR A 52 -2.70 4.81 -12.00
C TYR A 52 -3.65 5.10 -10.85
N GLU A 53 -3.88 4.11 -9.99
CA GLU A 53 -4.78 4.25 -8.84
C GLU A 53 -4.14 4.96 -7.64
N ARG A 54 -2.85 4.69 -7.35
CA ARG A 54 -2.22 5.05 -6.07
C ARG A 54 -1.19 6.16 -6.15
N CYS A 55 -0.58 6.36 -7.31
CA CYS A 55 0.54 7.29 -7.48
C CYS A 55 0.18 8.47 -8.39
N ALA A 56 -0.69 8.20 -9.37
CA ALA A 56 -0.90 9.09 -10.50
C ALA A 56 -1.59 10.40 -10.13
N SER A 57 -2.23 10.52 -8.96
CA SER A 57 -2.78 11.81 -8.49
C SER A 57 -1.73 12.90 -8.32
N CYS A 58 -0.46 12.53 -8.10
CA CYS A 58 0.67 13.46 -7.96
C CYS A 58 1.73 13.22 -9.04
N HIS A 59 1.94 11.96 -9.46
CA HIS A 59 2.95 11.55 -10.44
C HIS A 59 2.40 11.46 -11.87
N HIS A 60 1.84 12.55 -12.37
CA HIS A 60 1.37 12.67 -13.74
C HIS A 60 1.89 13.96 -14.40
N PRO A 61 1.85 14.08 -15.74
CA PRO A 61 2.15 15.35 -16.42
C PRO A 61 1.26 16.47 -15.90
N GLY A 62 1.87 17.56 -15.42
CA GLY A 62 1.17 18.70 -14.79
C GLY A 62 0.80 18.48 -13.31
N GLY A 63 1.15 17.33 -12.73
CA GLY A 63 0.99 17.06 -11.30
C GLY A 63 2.05 17.75 -10.44
N THR A 64 2.02 17.48 -9.12
CA THR A 64 2.94 18.07 -8.15
C THR A 64 4.31 17.39 -8.09
N SER A 65 4.52 16.32 -8.86
CA SER A 65 5.79 15.60 -8.95
C SER A 65 6.09 15.14 -10.38
N PHE A 66 7.21 14.45 -10.58
CA PHE A 66 7.56 13.86 -11.87
C PHE A 66 6.53 12.80 -12.30
N SER A 67 6.35 12.63 -13.61
CA SER A 67 5.44 11.62 -14.18
C SER A 67 5.91 10.19 -13.90
N LEU A 68 4.95 9.30 -13.62
CA LEU A 68 5.09 7.84 -13.63
C LEU A 68 4.10 7.18 -14.60
N MET A 69 3.47 7.96 -15.48
CA MET A 69 2.32 7.48 -16.28
C MET A 69 2.68 6.46 -17.36
N THR A 70 3.95 6.41 -17.76
CA THR A 70 4.44 5.50 -18.81
C THR A 70 5.49 4.54 -18.29
N TYR A 71 5.70 3.42 -18.99
CA TYR A 71 6.77 2.49 -18.68
C TYR A 71 8.15 3.16 -18.72
N GLN A 72 8.37 4.01 -19.73
CA GLN A 72 9.61 4.76 -19.93
C GLN A 72 9.89 5.73 -18.77
N ASP A 73 8.84 6.26 -18.14
CA ASP A 73 8.97 7.08 -16.94
C ASP A 73 9.25 6.23 -15.68
N ALA A 74 8.55 5.10 -15.53
CA ALA A 74 8.59 4.31 -14.31
C ALA A 74 9.81 3.39 -14.20
N GLN A 75 10.21 2.73 -15.28
CA GLN A 75 11.27 1.71 -15.25
C GLN A 75 12.62 2.25 -14.75
N PRO A 76 13.11 3.43 -15.20
CA PRO A 76 14.38 3.99 -14.70
C PRO A 76 14.33 4.31 -13.19
N ARG A 77 13.13 4.42 -12.61
CA ARG A 77 12.88 4.76 -11.21
C ARG A 77 12.47 3.55 -10.37
N ALA A 78 12.47 2.34 -10.95
CA ALA A 78 12.00 1.11 -10.32
C ALA A 78 12.59 0.87 -8.91
N ALA A 79 13.90 1.03 -8.74
CA ALA A 79 14.56 0.88 -7.44
C ALA A 79 14.06 1.91 -6.40
N ALA A 80 13.91 3.18 -6.80
CA ALA A 80 13.40 4.23 -5.93
C ALA A 80 11.92 4.04 -5.57
N ILE A 81 11.11 3.57 -6.53
CA ILE A 81 9.71 3.19 -6.31
C ILE A 81 9.66 2.07 -5.25
N LYS A 82 10.44 0.99 -5.44
CA LYS A 82 10.52 -0.14 -4.49
C LYS A 82 10.87 0.34 -3.08
N ALA A 83 11.93 1.14 -2.95
CA ALA A 83 12.36 1.67 -1.66
C ALA A 83 11.24 2.50 -0.99
N SER A 84 10.55 3.34 -1.76
CA SER A 84 9.52 4.24 -1.25
C SER A 84 8.25 3.52 -0.80
N VAL A 85 7.83 2.46 -1.52
CA VAL A 85 6.66 1.66 -1.13
C VAL A 85 6.97 0.74 0.05
N LEU A 86 8.18 0.17 0.11
CA LEU A 86 8.61 -0.67 1.24
C LEU A 86 8.71 0.12 2.53
N SER A 87 9.25 1.34 2.47
CA SER A 87 9.31 2.24 3.63
C SER A 87 7.99 2.97 3.90
N ARG A 88 6.91 2.66 3.16
CA ARG A 88 5.58 3.29 3.25
C ARG A 88 5.59 4.83 3.16
N ARG A 89 6.61 5.39 2.52
CA ARG A 89 6.69 6.84 2.24
C ARG A 89 5.76 7.25 1.10
N MET A 90 5.47 6.31 0.19
CA MET A 90 4.61 6.53 -0.96
C MET A 90 3.45 5.53 -1.00
N PRO A 91 2.24 5.98 -1.38
CA PRO A 91 1.84 7.40 -1.43
C PRO A 91 1.76 8.01 -0.03
N PRO A 92 2.01 9.34 0.12
CA PRO A 92 1.88 10.00 1.40
C PRO A 92 0.42 9.97 1.83
N TRP A 93 0.15 9.27 2.94
CA TRP A 93 -1.18 9.17 3.56
C TRP A 93 -1.19 9.69 5.00
N GLY A 94 -0.04 9.73 5.68
CA GLY A 94 0.08 10.24 7.05
C GLY A 94 -0.49 9.33 8.15
N ALA A 95 -1.48 8.48 7.83
CA ALA A 95 -2.01 7.49 8.77
C ALA A 95 -1.40 6.09 8.57
N VAL A 96 -1.23 5.37 9.68
CA VAL A 96 -0.79 3.97 9.67
C VAL A 96 -1.93 3.07 9.17
N LYS A 97 -1.64 2.25 8.15
CA LYS A 97 -2.61 1.33 7.56
C LYS A 97 -3.12 0.32 8.59
N GLY A 98 -4.43 0.10 8.62
CA GLY A 98 -5.09 -0.82 9.54
C GLY A 98 -5.47 -0.20 10.89
N PHE A 99 -5.16 1.08 11.12
CA PHE A 99 -5.57 1.81 12.31
C PHE A 99 -6.63 2.86 11.96
N GLY A 100 -7.89 2.55 12.27
CA GLY A 100 -9.06 3.29 11.79
C GLY A 100 -9.53 2.81 10.41
N ASP A 101 -10.76 3.17 10.03
CA ASP A 101 -11.36 2.79 8.74
C ASP A 101 -11.69 4.03 7.92
N PHE A 102 -10.84 4.34 6.94
CA PHE A 102 -10.94 5.54 6.10
C PHE A 102 -11.48 5.21 4.71
N ARG A 103 -12.25 6.15 4.14
CA ARG A 103 -12.80 6.01 2.78
C ARG A 103 -11.79 6.35 1.69
N ASP A 104 -10.85 7.20 2.05
CA ASP A 104 -9.89 7.89 1.19
C ASP A 104 -8.46 7.37 1.42
N ASP A 105 -8.31 6.21 2.09
CA ASP A 105 -7.01 5.55 2.31
C ASP A 105 -6.26 5.34 0.98
N LYS A 106 -5.25 6.18 0.77
CA LYS A 106 -4.39 6.14 -0.41
C LYS A 106 -3.30 5.07 -0.28
N SER A 107 -3.03 4.55 0.91
CA SER A 107 -1.93 3.61 1.15
C SER A 107 -2.06 2.32 0.33
N LEU A 108 -0.91 1.75 -0.04
CA LEU A 108 -0.88 0.46 -0.73
C LEU A 108 -1.26 -0.68 0.23
N THR A 109 -1.93 -1.70 -0.30
CA THR A 109 -2.08 -2.99 0.40
C THR A 109 -0.79 -3.78 0.37
N GLN A 110 -0.69 -4.81 1.22
CA GLN A 110 0.49 -5.66 1.25
C GLN A 110 0.68 -6.41 -0.07
N GLU A 111 -0.42 -6.80 -0.70
CA GLU A 111 -0.46 -7.43 -2.02
C GLU A 111 0.06 -6.46 -3.09
N GLN A 112 -0.38 -5.21 -3.07
CA GLN A 112 0.09 -4.18 -4.01
C GLN A 112 1.59 -3.90 -3.84
N ILE A 113 2.08 -3.80 -2.60
CA ILE A 113 3.52 -3.67 -2.32
C ILE A 113 4.27 -4.90 -2.87
N SER A 114 3.73 -6.10 -2.66
CA SER A 114 4.35 -7.34 -3.14
C SER A 114 4.41 -7.40 -4.66
N LEU A 115 3.36 -6.98 -5.36
CA LEU A 115 3.34 -6.90 -6.82
C LEU A 115 4.38 -5.91 -7.37
N VAL A 116 4.46 -4.71 -6.78
CA VAL A 116 5.44 -3.70 -7.20
C VAL A 116 6.87 -4.20 -6.92
N THR A 117 7.12 -4.75 -5.73
CA THR A 117 8.47 -5.24 -5.36
C THR A 117 8.91 -6.42 -6.22
N ALA A 118 8.02 -7.39 -6.46
CA ALA A 118 8.29 -8.53 -7.33
C ALA A 118 8.54 -8.11 -8.78
N TRP A 119 7.79 -7.11 -9.29
CA TRP A 119 8.07 -6.55 -10.62
C TRP A 119 9.48 -5.96 -10.70
N VAL A 120 9.90 -5.18 -9.70
CA VAL A 120 11.26 -4.59 -9.67
C VAL A 120 12.34 -5.67 -9.56
N GLU A 121 12.14 -6.67 -8.71
CA GLU A 121 13.08 -7.79 -8.53
C GLU A 121 13.18 -8.66 -9.77
N GLY A 122 12.10 -8.80 -10.54
CA GLY A 122 12.06 -9.47 -11.83
C GLY A 122 12.66 -8.67 -12.99
N GLY A 123 13.35 -7.56 -12.73
CA GLY A 123 13.97 -6.72 -13.76
C GLY A 123 13.02 -5.68 -14.39
N ALA A 124 11.89 -5.42 -13.75
CA ALA A 124 10.89 -4.43 -14.17
C ALA A 124 10.39 -4.61 -15.61
N PRO A 125 9.92 -5.80 -16.04
CA PRO A 125 9.54 -6.05 -17.42
C PRO A 125 8.30 -5.24 -17.84
N ARG A 126 8.30 -4.73 -19.07
CA ARG A 126 7.15 -3.98 -19.64
C ARG A 126 5.92 -4.86 -19.86
N GLY A 127 6.13 -6.07 -20.36
CA GLY A 127 5.08 -6.92 -20.93
C GLY A 127 4.81 -6.62 -22.40
N ASN A 128 4.48 -7.66 -23.16
CA ASN A 128 4.45 -7.61 -24.63
C ASN A 128 3.03 -7.44 -25.20
N ASN A 129 2.00 -7.57 -24.37
CA ASN A 129 0.61 -7.34 -24.78
C ASN A 129 0.25 -5.86 -24.51
N PRO A 130 0.13 -5.00 -25.54
CA PRO A 130 -0.25 -3.60 -25.35
C PRO A 130 -1.70 -3.46 -24.87
N ASN A 131 -2.58 -4.41 -25.23
CA ASN A 131 -4.00 -4.39 -24.82
C ASN A 131 -4.19 -4.72 -23.34
N ALA A 132 -3.15 -5.17 -22.64
CA ALA A 132 -3.20 -5.36 -21.20
C ALA A 132 -3.13 -4.04 -20.42
N LEU A 133 -2.62 -2.96 -21.03
CA LEU A 133 -2.49 -1.66 -20.39
C LEU A 133 -3.88 -1.06 -20.11
N PRO A 134 -4.18 -0.64 -18.87
CA PRO A 134 -5.46 0.00 -18.58
C PRO A 134 -5.54 1.38 -19.26
N PRO A 135 -6.74 1.91 -19.51
CA PRO A 135 -6.91 3.29 -19.96
C PRO A 135 -6.23 4.26 -18.99
N ALA A 136 -5.54 5.26 -19.54
CA ALA A 136 -4.92 6.29 -18.70
C ALA A 136 -6.00 7.07 -17.92
N PRO A 137 -5.83 7.28 -16.61
CA PRO A 137 -6.74 8.12 -15.84
C PRO A 137 -6.76 9.54 -16.38
N LYS A 138 -7.93 10.18 -16.31
CA LYS A 138 -8.09 11.59 -16.61
C LYS A 138 -8.00 12.38 -15.31
N PHE A 139 -7.17 13.42 -15.30
CA PHE A 139 -7.04 14.34 -14.17
C PHE A 139 -7.88 15.57 -14.45
N GLY A 140 -8.85 15.85 -13.58
CA GLY A 140 -9.57 17.12 -13.57
C GLY A 140 -8.81 18.18 -12.78
N GLU A 141 -9.41 19.37 -12.67
CA GLU A 141 -8.91 20.41 -11.77
C GLU A 141 -8.72 19.85 -10.35
N PRO A 142 -7.62 20.21 -9.66
CA PRO A 142 -7.39 19.76 -8.30
C PRO A 142 -8.57 20.16 -7.43
N ARG A 143 -9.27 19.16 -6.89
CA ARG A 143 -10.36 19.40 -5.94
C ARG A 143 -9.73 20.00 -4.69
N ARG A 144 -10.08 21.25 -4.37
CA ARG A 144 -9.74 21.82 -3.06
C ARG A 144 -10.40 20.96 -2.01
N GLU A 145 -9.59 20.33 -1.18
CA GLU A 145 -10.10 19.56 -0.06
C GLU A 145 -10.72 20.54 0.93
N GLU A 146 -12.02 20.38 1.18
CA GLU A 146 -12.76 21.27 2.08
C GLU A 146 -12.27 21.02 3.51
N ILE A 147 -11.57 22.02 4.04
CA ILE A 147 -11.22 22.07 5.46
C ILE A 147 -12.55 22.18 6.23
N PRO A 148 -12.81 21.27 7.20
CA PRO A 148 -14.01 21.33 8.01
C PRO A 148 -14.09 22.68 8.74
N THR A 149 -15.22 23.37 8.62
CA THR A 149 -15.48 24.65 9.30
C THR A 149 -16.11 24.44 10.69
N SER A 150 -16.56 23.23 10.99
CA SER A 150 -17.19 22.82 12.24
C SER A 150 -16.55 21.54 12.79
N GLY A 151 -16.44 21.44 14.11
CA GLY A 151 -15.90 20.26 14.79
C GLY A 151 -15.51 20.53 16.24
N LEU A 152 -15.17 19.45 16.96
CA LEU A 152 -14.73 19.51 18.34
C LEU A 152 -13.21 19.40 18.41
N ALA A 153 -12.53 20.45 18.87
CA ALA A 153 -11.09 20.46 19.04
C ALA A 153 -10.66 19.64 20.27
N VAL A 154 -9.60 18.86 20.11
CA VAL A 154 -9.00 17.98 21.13
C VAL A 154 -7.51 18.29 21.25
N SER A 155 -7.07 18.59 22.46
CA SER A 155 -5.66 18.76 22.86
C SER A 155 -5.50 18.13 24.24
N GLY A 156 -4.73 17.04 24.34
CA GLY A 156 -4.81 16.14 25.50
C GLY A 156 -5.99 15.16 25.41
N ASP A 157 -6.17 14.35 26.45
CA ASP A 157 -7.35 13.49 26.57
C ASP A 157 -8.61 14.33 26.83
N LEU A 158 -9.71 14.02 26.13
CA LEU A 158 -10.99 14.72 26.23
C LEU A 158 -12.13 13.75 26.47
N THR A 159 -12.90 13.95 27.54
CA THR A 159 -14.17 13.21 27.76
C THR A 159 -15.32 13.95 27.09
N ILE A 160 -16.08 13.22 26.28
CA ILE A 160 -17.25 13.72 25.57
C ILE A 160 -18.40 13.94 26.55
N ASP A 161 -18.97 15.14 26.58
CA ASP A 161 -20.03 15.57 27.50
C ASP A 161 -21.44 15.21 27.00
N ARG A 162 -21.64 15.23 25.68
CA ARG A 162 -22.89 14.89 24.98
C ARG A 162 -22.63 13.96 23.81
N PRO A 163 -23.59 13.10 23.42
CA PRO A 163 -23.41 12.25 22.24
C PRO A 163 -23.08 13.07 20.99
N ILE A 164 -22.08 12.63 20.23
CA ILE A 164 -21.67 13.22 18.96
C ILE A 164 -21.53 12.15 17.89
N THR A 165 -21.67 12.54 16.64
CA THR A 165 -21.36 11.71 15.48
C THR A 165 -20.13 12.26 14.79
N VAL A 166 -19.09 11.46 14.63
CA VAL A 166 -17.80 11.87 14.07
C VAL A 166 -17.61 11.25 12.68
N ASP A 167 -17.37 12.10 11.70
CA ASP A 167 -17.19 11.76 10.28
C ASP A 167 -15.73 11.60 9.87
N GLY A 168 -14.80 12.03 10.73
CA GLY A 168 -13.38 12.01 10.48
C GLY A 168 -12.60 12.87 11.47
N LEU A 169 -11.31 13.01 11.21
CA LEU A 169 -10.40 13.83 11.99
C LEU A 169 -9.64 14.78 11.08
N TRP A 170 -9.41 16.01 11.56
CA TRP A 170 -8.56 16.99 10.91
C TRP A 170 -7.39 17.34 11.84
N PRO A 171 -6.14 17.04 11.47
CA PRO A 171 -4.98 17.42 12.26
C PRO A 171 -4.69 18.92 12.08
N GLU A 172 -5.44 19.76 12.79
CA GLU A 172 -5.33 21.22 12.64
C GLU A 172 -3.92 21.71 12.99
N HIS A 173 -3.33 21.15 14.05
CA HIS A 173 -1.94 21.38 14.42
C HIS A 173 -1.33 20.10 14.96
N VAL A 174 -0.24 19.63 14.35
CA VAL A 174 0.55 18.51 14.86
C VAL A 174 2.02 18.85 14.71
N PRO A 175 2.85 18.73 15.76
CA PRO A 175 4.28 18.99 15.66
C PRO A 175 4.94 18.10 14.58
N PRO A 176 5.84 18.64 13.74
CA PRO A 176 6.57 17.84 12.77
C PRO A 176 7.33 16.68 13.43
N GLY A 177 7.26 15.49 12.84
CA GLY A 177 7.87 14.27 13.37
C GLY A 177 7.10 13.60 14.51
N ALA A 178 6.00 14.19 15.00
CA ALA A 178 5.20 13.59 16.06
C ALA A 178 4.56 12.26 15.62
N SER A 179 4.49 11.31 16.55
CA SER A 179 3.76 10.05 16.39
C SER A 179 2.72 9.93 17.49
N MET A 180 1.47 9.63 17.14
CA MET A 180 0.37 9.54 18.10
C MET A 180 -0.69 8.54 17.65
N GLN A 181 -1.21 7.77 18.60
CA GLN A 181 -2.35 6.88 18.41
C GLN A 181 -3.56 7.48 19.11
N ILE A 182 -4.55 7.87 18.33
CA ILE A 182 -5.79 8.47 18.80
C ILE A 182 -6.86 7.40 18.82
N VAL A 183 -7.47 7.20 19.98
CA VAL A 183 -8.54 6.22 20.18
C VAL A 183 -9.73 6.88 20.87
N ALA A 184 -10.93 6.36 20.64
CA ALA A 184 -12.05 6.58 21.52
C ALA A 184 -12.15 5.40 22.50
N ALA A 185 -12.28 5.69 23.80
CA ALA A 185 -12.38 4.70 24.86
C ALA A 185 -13.73 4.88 25.59
N TRP A 186 -14.61 3.89 25.46
CA TRP A 186 -15.93 3.89 26.06
C TRP A 186 -15.87 3.45 27.52
N GLN A 187 -16.86 3.85 28.30
CA GLN A 187 -16.99 3.50 29.72
C GLN A 187 -17.11 1.98 29.95
N ASN A 188 -17.61 1.23 28.97
CA ASN A 188 -17.73 -0.23 29.03
C ASN A 188 -16.41 -0.96 28.67
N GLY A 189 -15.31 -0.23 28.46
CA GLY A 189 -14.02 -0.79 28.08
C GLY A 189 -13.81 -1.02 26.58
N ARG A 190 -14.80 -0.76 25.72
CA ARG A 190 -14.60 -0.77 24.25
C ARG A 190 -13.59 0.32 23.88
N VAL A 191 -12.68 -0.01 22.98
CA VAL A 191 -11.73 0.94 22.38
C VAL A 191 -11.88 0.90 20.86
N GLU A 192 -12.08 2.07 20.25
CA GLU A 192 -12.15 2.23 18.80
C GLU A 192 -10.90 3.01 18.32
N PRO A 193 -10.07 2.42 17.45
CA PRO A 193 -8.98 3.12 16.79
C PRO A 193 -9.53 4.23 15.88
N LEU A 194 -9.09 5.48 16.09
CA LEU A 194 -9.54 6.61 15.27
C LEU A 194 -8.49 7.02 14.24
N LEU A 195 -7.26 7.28 14.67
CA LEU A 195 -6.19 7.74 13.78
C LEU A 195 -4.83 7.45 14.41
N TRP A 196 -3.92 6.86 13.65
CA TRP A 196 -2.53 6.75 14.06
C TRP A 196 -1.65 7.51 13.09
N LEU A 197 -1.07 8.62 13.55
CA LEU A 197 -0.03 9.36 12.83
C LEU A 197 1.34 8.85 13.25
N TYR A 198 2.23 8.62 12.29
CA TYR A 198 3.61 8.21 12.52
C TYR A 198 4.56 9.14 11.78
N GLU A 199 5.53 9.71 12.49
CA GLU A 199 6.50 10.69 11.96
C GLU A 199 5.81 11.78 11.10
N TYR A 200 4.80 12.44 11.67
CA TYR A 200 3.90 13.34 10.95
C TYR A 200 4.64 14.44 10.16
N ASN A 201 4.19 14.70 8.92
CA ASN A 201 4.71 15.77 8.07
C ASN A 201 3.54 16.66 7.59
N ASP A 202 3.56 17.93 7.99
CA ASP A 202 2.49 18.88 7.67
C ASP A 202 2.33 19.19 6.18
N SER A 203 3.37 18.90 5.37
CA SER A 203 3.32 19.06 3.91
C SER A 203 2.24 18.20 3.24
N TYR A 204 1.75 17.18 3.94
CA TYR A 204 0.69 16.27 3.49
C TYR A 204 -0.58 16.39 4.34
N ARG A 205 -0.79 17.52 5.03
CA ARG A 205 -1.95 17.73 5.88
C ARG A 205 -3.25 17.67 5.06
N HIS A 206 -4.10 16.70 5.37
CA HIS A 206 -5.44 16.53 4.80
C HIS A 206 -6.40 16.00 5.88
N PRO A 207 -7.74 16.10 5.69
CA PRO A 207 -8.72 15.45 6.54
C PRO A 207 -8.64 13.93 6.38
N PHE A 208 -8.85 13.20 7.48
CA PHE A 208 -8.95 11.74 7.51
C PHE A 208 -10.42 11.37 7.66
N ARG A 209 -11.07 11.01 6.55
CA ARG A 209 -12.51 10.79 6.54
C ARG A 209 -12.85 9.32 6.74
N PHE A 210 -13.64 9.04 7.76
CA PHE A 210 -14.06 7.67 8.02
C PHE A 210 -14.93 7.12 6.89
N ARG A 211 -14.82 5.81 6.65
CA ARG A 211 -15.71 5.08 5.75
C ARG A 211 -17.16 5.12 6.23
N ARG A 212 -17.35 5.05 7.55
CA ARG A 212 -18.63 5.15 8.24
C ARG A 212 -18.50 6.14 9.40
N ALA A 213 -19.50 6.99 9.59
CA ALA A 213 -19.55 7.87 10.76
C ALA A 213 -19.58 7.02 12.03
N ILE A 214 -18.92 7.52 13.08
CA ILE A 214 -18.84 6.85 14.38
C ILE A 214 -19.70 7.61 15.37
N GLU A 215 -20.66 6.93 15.97
CA GLU A 215 -21.46 7.46 17.08
C GLU A 215 -20.66 7.31 18.38
N ILE A 216 -20.39 8.44 19.03
CA ILE A 216 -19.62 8.53 20.26
C ILE A 216 -20.56 9.04 21.36
N PRO A 217 -20.98 8.18 22.31
CA PRO A 217 -21.84 8.58 23.41
C PRO A 217 -21.10 9.45 24.43
N ALA A 218 -21.86 10.21 25.22
CA ALA A 218 -21.34 10.91 26.39
C ALA A 218 -20.59 9.95 27.33
N GLY A 219 -19.55 10.44 27.99
CA GLY A 219 -18.68 9.67 28.86
C GLY A 219 -17.57 8.91 28.12
N THR A 220 -17.56 8.87 26.78
CA THR A 220 -16.43 8.35 26.01
C THR A 220 -15.23 9.29 26.11
N THR A 221 -14.03 8.76 26.31
CA THR A 221 -12.80 9.55 26.34
C THR A 221 -12.02 9.38 25.03
N ILE A 222 -11.74 10.49 24.36
CA ILE A 222 -10.77 10.56 23.26
C ILE A 222 -9.38 10.64 23.89
N ARG A 223 -8.50 9.71 23.55
CA ARG A 223 -7.19 9.57 24.18
C ARG A 223 -6.06 9.62 23.18
N GLY A 224 -4.88 10.01 23.66
CA GLY A 224 -3.63 9.90 22.91
C GLY A 224 -3.30 11.09 22.01
N VAL A 225 -4.01 12.21 22.17
CA VAL A 225 -3.64 13.49 21.54
C VAL A 225 -2.68 14.22 22.48
N PRO A 226 -1.43 14.53 22.08
CA PRO A 226 -0.52 15.36 22.87
C PRO A 226 -1.09 16.74 23.17
N ARG A 227 -0.66 17.38 24.27
CA ARG A 227 -1.16 18.73 24.65
C ARG A 227 -0.72 19.84 23.71
N ASP A 228 0.41 19.64 23.03
CA ASP A 228 0.97 20.51 22.00
C ASP A 228 0.47 20.16 20.59
N ALA A 229 -0.45 19.19 20.47
CA ALA A 229 -1.18 18.91 19.25
C ALA A 229 -2.65 19.33 19.39
N LYS A 230 -3.29 19.61 18.25
CA LYS A 230 -4.71 19.93 18.15
C LYS A 230 -5.33 19.13 16.99
N ILE A 231 -6.22 18.23 17.35
CA ILE A 231 -6.98 17.41 16.42
C ILE A 231 -8.44 17.83 16.49
N VAL A 232 -9.06 18.11 15.35
CA VAL A 232 -10.49 18.44 15.27
C VAL A 232 -11.25 17.17 14.90
N LEU A 233 -12.15 16.73 15.80
CA LEU A 233 -13.15 15.73 15.47
C LEU A 233 -14.19 16.39 14.57
N MET A 234 -14.27 15.93 13.33
CA MET A 234 -15.20 16.46 12.35
C MET A 234 -16.58 15.91 12.67
N THR A 235 -17.44 16.74 13.25
CA THR A 235 -18.79 16.31 13.61
C THR A 235 -19.71 16.35 12.40
N ALA A 236 -20.53 15.32 12.23
CA ALA A 236 -21.57 15.33 11.21
C ALA A 236 -22.61 16.43 11.55
N ASP A 237 -22.63 17.53 10.81
CA ASP A 237 -23.74 18.47 10.80
C ASP A 237 -24.71 18.16 9.64
N ASP A 238 -25.81 18.91 9.54
CA ASP A 238 -26.83 18.74 8.47
C ASP A 238 -26.24 18.92 7.04
N ASN A 239 -25.05 19.53 6.92
CA ASN A 239 -24.33 19.71 5.66
C ASN A 239 -23.24 18.66 5.41
N SER A 240 -23.02 17.75 6.36
CA SER A 240 -22.05 16.67 6.20
C SER A 240 -22.40 15.77 5.02
N TRP A 241 -21.39 15.12 4.45
CA TRP A 241 -21.57 14.23 3.31
C TRP A 241 -22.53 13.06 3.64
N PHE A 242 -22.59 12.59 4.90
CA PHE A 242 -23.54 11.56 5.33
C PHE A 242 -24.96 12.12 5.42
N SER A 243 -25.14 13.36 5.90
CA SER A 243 -26.45 14.02 5.89
C SER A 243 -26.99 14.16 4.47
N ARG A 244 -26.11 14.51 3.52
CA ARG A 244 -26.43 14.53 2.08
C ARG A 244 -26.81 13.14 1.54
N LEU A 245 -26.06 12.09 1.86
CA LEU A 245 -26.44 10.72 1.48
C LEU A 245 -27.76 10.28 2.11
N ARG A 246 -27.94 10.49 3.42
CA ARG A 246 -29.19 10.14 4.12
C ARG A 246 -30.39 10.88 3.51
N ALA A 247 -30.23 12.13 3.09
CA ALA A 247 -31.29 12.89 2.41
C ALA A 247 -31.64 12.32 1.02
N LEU A 248 -30.65 11.81 0.28
CA LEU A 248 -30.86 11.17 -1.03
C LEU A 248 -31.60 9.84 -0.90
N PHE A 249 -31.25 9.01 0.09
CA PHE A 249 -31.95 7.73 0.35
C PHE A 249 -33.36 7.91 0.92
N ARG A 250 -33.65 9.03 1.59
CA ARG A 250 -35.00 9.33 2.11
C ARG A 250 -36.00 9.80 1.04
N LYS A 251 -35.53 10.21 -0.14
CA LYS A 251 -36.37 10.64 -1.27
C LYS A 251 -36.74 9.50 -2.25
N THR A 252 -36.23 8.30 -2.00
CA THR A 252 -36.39 7.13 -2.90
C THR A 252 -37.13 5.96 -2.25
N GLY A 253 -37.71 6.17 -1.07
CA GLY A 253 -38.53 5.20 -0.35
C GLY A 253 -39.89 5.77 0.04
#